data_AF-A0AAE6G764-F1
#
_entry.id   AF-A0AAE6G764-F1
#
_cell.length_a   1.000
_cell.length_b   1.000
_cell.length_c   1.000
_cell.angle_alpha   90.00
_cell.angle_beta   90.00
_cell.angle_gamma   90.00
#
_symmetry.space_group_name_H-M   'P 1'
#
loop_
_entity.id
_entity.type
_entity.pdbx_description
1 polymer ?
#
loop_
_entity_poly.entity_id
_entity_poly.type
_entity_poly.pdbx_seq_one_letter_code
_entity_poly.pdbx_strand_id
1 'polypeptide(L)'
;MLSDFSGAHPTGREGWREPVASLGFTAEVPRMKPLPTDRPRVWLFERHAHAVTLKASRSSFERQWGPPHLVVTRDEGRFLEAHWGWRSECGLELVVVSLREADRFHVFIEPLEVDHAMAHLGLKDEVVEWRADAGLPLPREGWAVTRMDETGNRYDVALSPERAHVACFARILEERAHKQSYYVEFRGTPAPGEPARKDWAVIRQDEHGNRAEVARLQSEQGAHAFADAYEADPRPKQTYFVEPVAPRS
;
A
#
# COMPACT_ATOMS: atom_id res chain seq x y z
N MET A 1 -38.53 55.51 -43.77
CA MET A 1 -39.72 54.98 -44.45
C MET A 1 -39.25 53.97 -45.47
N LEU A 2 -40.01 52.88 -45.64
CA LEU A 2 -39.67 51.61 -46.29
C LEU A 2 -38.83 50.69 -45.40
N SER A 3 -39.10 49.40 -45.18
CA SER A 3 -40.28 48.53 -45.36
C SER A 3 -39.96 47.21 -44.63
N ASP A 4 -40.98 46.63 -44.01
CA ASP A 4 -41.33 45.21 -43.80
C ASP A 4 -40.30 44.09 -44.08
N PHE A 5 -40.17 43.12 -43.16
CA PHE A 5 -40.95 41.86 -43.18
C PHE A 5 -40.66 40.92 -41.99
N SER A 6 -41.75 40.58 -41.29
CA SER A 6 -42.16 39.29 -40.73
C SER A 6 -41.16 38.19 -40.34
N GLY A 7 -41.33 37.69 -39.10
CA GLY A 7 -41.92 36.35 -38.96
C GLY A 7 -41.09 35.29 -38.21
N ALA A 8 -41.82 34.57 -37.35
CA ALA A 8 -41.56 33.23 -36.82
C ALA A 8 -40.64 33.10 -35.58
N HIS A 9 -41.29 32.97 -34.42
CA HIS A 9 -40.88 31.95 -33.46
C HIS A 9 -40.98 30.57 -34.10
N PRO A 10 -39.99 29.71 -33.86
CA PRO A 10 -40.34 28.39 -33.38
C PRO A 10 -39.56 28.03 -32.11
N THR A 11 -40.31 27.43 -31.20
CA THR A 11 -39.91 26.57 -30.10
C THR A 11 -38.66 25.74 -30.40
N GLY A 12 -37.52 26.12 -29.83
CA GLY A 12 -36.33 25.29 -29.71
C GLY A 12 -36.29 24.69 -28.32
N ARG A 13 -36.64 23.40 -28.21
CA ARG A 13 -36.41 22.56 -27.04
C ARG A 13 -34.95 22.70 -26.59
N GLU A 14 -34.69 23.39 -25.49
CA GLU A 14 -33.46 23.18 -24.73
C GLU A 14 -33.52 21.75 -24.20
N GLY A 15 -32.76 20.88 -24.87
CA GLY A 15 -32.48 19.55 -24.39
C GLY A 15 -31.72 19.65 -23.07
N TRP A 16 -32.47 19.60 -21.98
CA TRP A 16 -32.00 19.07 -20.72
C TRP A 16 -31.34 17.72 -21.02
N ARG A 17 -30.01 17.71 -21.14
CA ARG A 17 -29.26 16.47 -20.99
C ARG A 17 -29.33 16.14 -19.51
N GLU A 18 -30.07 15.09 -19.19
CA GLU A 18 -29.96 14.41 -17.92
C GLU A 18 -28.47 14.23 -17.59
N PRO A 19 -28.05 14.44 -16.32
CA PRO A 19 -26.71 14.10 -15.93
C PRO A 19 -26.51 12.62 -16.22
N VAL A 20 -25.65 12.33 -17.21
CA VAL A 20 -25.21 10.98 -17.52
C VAL A 20 -24.74 10.39 -16.19
N ALA A 21 -25.42 9.33 -15.77
CA ALA A 21 -25.11 8.59 -14.56
C ALA A 21 -23.59 8.42 -14.50
N SER A 22 -22.97 9.08 -13.53
CA SER A 22 -21.57 8.83 -13.21
C SER A 22 -21.52 7.35 -12.92
N LEU A 23 -20.84 6.58 -13.78
CA LEU A 23 -20.53 5.18 -13.52
C LEU A 23 -19.77 5.16 -12.20
N GLY A 24 -20.52 4.93 -11.13
CA GLY A 24 -20.01 4.80 -9.79
C GLY A 24 -19.18 3.55 -9.76
N PHE A 25 -17.90 3.68 -10.11
CA PHE A 25 -16.88 2.79 -9.59
C PHE A 25 -16.85 3.01 -8.09
N THR A 26 -17.74 2.34 -7.38
CA THR A 26 -17.52 1.98 -5.98
C THR A 26 -16.49 0.87 -6.03
N ALA A 27 -15.23 1.24 -6.24
CA ALA A 27 -14.16 0.37 -5.81
C ALA A 27 -14.41 0.14 -4.32
N GLU A 28 -14.71 -1.09 -3.92
CA GLU A 28 -14.67 -1.46 -2.52
C GLU A 28 -13.31 -1.02 -2.01
N VAL A 29 -13.31 -0.02 -1.13
CA VAL A 29 -12.06 0.46 -0.61
C VAL A 29 -11.40 -0.71 0.13
N PRO A 30 -10.11 -1.01 -0.11
CA PRO A 30 -9.36 -1.93 0.71
C PRO A 30 -9.62 -1.64 2.19
N ARG A 31 -10.13 -2.61 2.95
CA ARG A 31 -10.59 -2.45 4.33
C ARG A 31 -9.42 -2.06 5.24
N MET A 32 -9.12 -0.78 5.33
CA MET A 32 -8.16 -0.28 6.30
C MET A 32 -8.79 -0.29 7.69
N LYS A 33 -8.02 -0.73 8.68
CA LYS A 33 -8.47 -0.80 10.07
C LYS A 33 -8.27 0.55 10.74
N PRO A 34 -9.26 1.07 11.47
CA PRO A 34 -9.07 2.24 12.32
C PRO A 34 -7.90 2.04 13.27
N LEU A 35 -7.11 3.09 13.42
CA LEU A 35 -6.03 3.07 14.39
C LEU A 35 -6.55 3.30 15.83
N PRO A 36 -5.93 2.72 16.88
CA PRO A 36 -6.40 2.80 18.28
C PRO A 36 -6.59 4.22 18.88
N THR A 37 -7.79 4.65 19.23
CA THR A 37 -7.99 6.04 19.71
C THR A 37 -7.58 6.32 21.16
N ASP A 38 -7.10 5.31 21.89
CA ASP A 38 -6.75 5.36 23.33
C ASP A 38 -5.49 6.15 23.66
N ARG A 39 -4.71 6.56 22.64
CA ARG A 39 -3.49 7.37 22.80
C ARG A 39 -3.52 8.66 21.98
N PRO A 40 -4.25 9.71 22.41
CA PRO A 40 -4.50 10.90 21.60
C PRO A 40 -3.25 11.73 21.24
N ARG A 41 -2.07 11.46 21.82
CA ARG A 41 -0.81 12.15 21.50
C ARG A 41 0.11 11.41 20.52
N VAL A 42 -0.07 10.10 20.32
CA VAL A 42 0.92 9.27 19.59
C VAL A 42 0.56 9.13 18.09
N TRP A 43 -0.58 9.69 17.67
CA TRP A 43 -1.07 9.54 16.29
C TRP A 43 -0.34 10.38 15.25
N LEU A 44 0.16 11.57 15.57
CA LEU A 44 -0.06 12.68 14.62
C LEU A 44 1.13 13.54 14.17
N PHE A 45 2.32 13.48 14.78
CA PHE A 45 3.41 14.38 14.33
C PHE A 45 4.83 13.78 14.37
N GLU A 46 5.10 12.81 15.25
CA GLU A 46 6.47 12.29 15.39
C GLU A 46 6.85 11.24 14.34
N ARG A 47 5.86 10.56 13.73
CA ARG A 47 6.11 9.46 12.78
C ARG A 47 5.88 9.80 11.31
N HIS A 48 5.06 10.79 11.00
CA HIS A 48 4.63 11.06 9.63
C HIS A 48 4.67 12.55 9.35
N ALA A 49 5.24 12.92 8.19
CA ALA A 49 5.26 14.30 7.72
C ALA A 49 3.88 14.69 7.17
N HIS A 50 3.53 15.98 7.22
CA HIS A 50 2.43 16.50 6.41
C HIS A 50 2.87 16.47 4.95
N ALA A 51 2.27 15.59 4.15
CA ALA A 51 2.70 15.37 2.78
C ALA A 51 1.70 15.85 1.73
N VAL A 52 0.40 15.90 2.07
CA VAL A 52 -0.66 16.23 1.10
C VAL A 52 -1.74 17.10 1.73
N THR A 53 -2.27 18.03 0.96
CA THR A 53 -3.53 18.73 1.27
C THR A 53 -4.59 18.38 0.24
N LEU A 54 -5.74 17.92 0.73
CA LEU A 54 -6.89 17.54 -0.06
C LEU A 54 -7.98 18.60 0.02
N LYS A 55 -8.69 18.82 -1.08
CA LYS A 55 -9.90 19.64 -1.16
C LYS A 55 -11.13 18.76 -1.18
N ALA A 56 -11.85 18.72 -0.06
CA ALA A 56 -13.10 18.00 0.05
C ALA A 56 -13.97 18.63 1.12
N SER A 57 -15.29 18.52 0.96
CA SER A 57 -16.19 18.86 2.06
C SER A 57 -16.19 17.75 3.11
N ARG A 58 -16.40 18.12 4.37
CA ARG A 58 -16.45 17.16 5.47
C ARG A 58 -17.55 16.11 5.29
N SER A 59 -18.71 16.52 4.82
CA SER A 59 -19.85 15.61 4.58
C SER A 59 -19.58 14.62 3.44
N SER A 60 -18.84 15.03 2.40
CA SER A 60 -18.44 14.12 1.32
C SER A 60 -17.43 13.09 1.84
N PHE A 61 -16.45 13.54 2.63
CA PHE A 61 -15.43 12.67 3.20
C PHE A 61 -16.04 11.65 4.17
N GLU A 62 -16.89 12.08 5.11
CA GLU A 62 -17.57 11.19 6.06
C GLU A 62 -18.51 10.19 5.39
N ARG A 63 -19.14 10.56 4.27
CA ARG A 63 -19.98 9.63 3.50
C ARG A 63 -19.17 8.47 2.92
N GLN A 64 -17.95 8.74 2.47
CA GLN A 64 -17.08 7.75 1.86
C GLN A 64 -16.32 6.92 2.91
N TRP A 65 -15.90 7.56 4.00
CA TRP A 65 -14.93 7.00 4.96
C TRP A 65 -15.48 6.73 6.35
N GLY A 66 -16.74 7.11 6.59
CA GLY A 66 -17.36 7.05 7.90
C GLY A 66 -16.99 8.25 8.79
N PRO A 67 -17.56 8.29 10.00
CA PRO A 67 -17.31 9.37 10.95
C PRO A 67 -15.84 9.39 11.42
N PRO A 68 -15.34 10.55 11.89
CA PRO A 68 -13.99 10.63 12.44
C PRO A 68 -13.81 9.70 13.64
N HIS A 69 -12.61 9.14 13.76
CA HIS A 69 -12.24 8.28 14.89
C HIS A 69 -12.03 9.11 16.17
N LEU A 70 -11.56 10.35 16.02
CA LEU A 70 -11.37 11.28 17.14
C LEU A 70 -11.77 12.69 16.71
N VAL A 71 -12.41 13.40 17.62
CA VAL A 71 -12.70 14.84 17.47
C VAL A 71 -12.04 15.57 18.64
N VAL A 72 -11.14 16.49 18.31
CA VAL A 72 -10.41 17.30 19.29
C VAL A 72 -10.92 18.73 19.23
N THR A 73 -11.20 19.28 20.40
CA THR A 73 -11.58 20.68 20.56
C THR A 73 -10.39 21.47 21.09
N ARG A 74 -9.97 22.53 20.40
CA ARG A 74 -8.92 23.46 20.85
C ARG A 74 -9.46 24.88 20.97
N ASP A 75 -8.73 25.70 21.72
CA ASP A 75 -9.01 27.11 22.00
C ASP A 75 -10.47 27.37 22.37
N GLU A 76 -10.92 26.71 23.44
CA GLU A 76 -12.26 26.90 24.04
C GLU A 76 -13.43 26.60 23.09
N GLY A 77 -13.27 25.71 22.11
CA GLY A 77 -14.35 25.38 21.17
C GLY A 77 -14.22 26.03 19.81
N ARG A 78 -13.24 26.91 19.62
CA ARG A 78 -13.06 27.63 18.35
C ARG A 78 -12.53 26.73 17.26
N PHE A 79 -11.62 25.81 17.59
CA PHE A 79 -11.10 24.84 16.64
C PHE A 79 -11.66 23.46 16.92
N LEU A 80 -12.26 22.86 15.89
CA LEU A 80 -12.69 21.47 15.89
C LEU A 80 -11.87 20.73 14.86
N GLU A 81 -10.93 19.91 15.34
CA GLU A 81 -10.15 19.02 14.49
C GLU A 81 -10.83 17.66 14.46
N ALA A 82 -11.16 17.17 13.28
CA ALA A 82 -11.66 15.82 13.10
C ALA A 82 -10.53 14.95 12.51
N HIS A 83 -10.32 13.79 13.12
CA HIS A 83 -9.18 12.92 12.84
C HIS A 83 -9.66 11.56 12.39
N TRP A 84 -9.10 11.09 11.28
CA TRP A 84 -9.21 9.72 10.81
C TRP A 84 -7.81 9.13 10.71
N GLY A 85 -7.61 7.97 11.29
CA GLY A 85 -6.33 7.27 11.26
C GLY A 85 -6.55 5.83 10.87
N TRP A 86 -5.80 5.34 9.88
CA TRP A 86 -5.95 3.99 9.36
C TRP A 86 -4.63 3.24 9.24
N ARG A 87 -4.69 1.93 9.42
CA ARG A 87 -3.66 0.96 9.04
C ARG A 87 -4.21 0.02 7.97
N SER A 88 -3.55 -0.06 6.82
CA SER A 88 -3.87 -1.04 5.79
C SER A 88 -3.24 -2.40 6.09
N GLU A 89 -3.66 -3.44 5.38
CA GLU A 89 -3.07 -4.78 5.50
C GLU A 89 -1.62 -4.85 5.00
N CYS A 90 -1.20 -3.94 4.11
CA CYS A 90 0.18 -3.88 3.64
C CYS A 90 1.12 -3.19 4.64
N GLY A 91 0.60 -2.69 5.77
CA GLY A 91 1.37 -2.03 6.82
C GLY A 91 1.35 -0.50 6.74
N LEU A 92 0.81 0.08 5.66
CA LEU A 92 0.71 1.53 5.50
C LEU A 92 -0.15 2.13 6.61
N GLU A 93 0.40 3.12 7.31
CA GLU A 93 -0.31 3.94 8.28
C GLU A 93 -0.44 5.35 7.73
N LEU A 94 -1.65 5.92 7.79
CA LEU A 94 -1.88 7.30 7.38
C LEU A 94 -2.92 7.97 8.28
N VAL A 95 -2.79 9.28 8.43
CA VAL A 95 -3.72 10.07 9.22
C VAL A 95 -4.23 11.25 8.41
N VAL A 96 -5.53 11.47 8.45
CA VAL A 96 -6.22 12.56 7.78
C VAL A 96 -6.86 13.45 8.84
N VAL A 97 -6.58 14.75 8.76
CA VAL A 97 -7.09 15.75 9.69
C VAL A 97 -7.89 16.80 8.94
N SER A 98 -9.15 16.98 9.32
CA SER A 98 -9.96 18.11 8.85
C SER A 98 -9.68 19.33 9.72
N LEU A 99 -9.33 20.44 9.08
CA LEU A 99 -9.23 21.75 9.73
C LEU A 99 -10.48 22.53 9.36
N ARG A 100 -11.33 22.84 10.36
CA ARG A 100 -12.69 23.39 10.15
C ARG A 100 -12.77 24.69 9.34
N GLU A 101 -11.66 25.41 9.20
CA GLU A 101 -11.63 26.75 8.57
C GLU A 101 -11.60 26.72 7.04
N ALA A 102 -11.38 25.56 6.42
CA ALA A 102 -11.45 25.39 4.97
C ALA A 102 -11.94 23.98 4.66
N ASP A 103 -12.65 23.75 3.56
CA ASP A 103 -13.01 22.41 3.03
C ASP A 103 -11.74 21.67 2.57
N ARG A 104 -10.85 21.42 3.54
CA ARG A 104 -9.48 20.98 3.38
C ARG A 104 -9.14 19.93 4.43
N PHE A 105 -8.37 18.96 3.99
CA PHE A 105 -7.84 17.92 4.84
C PHE A 105 -6.34 17.82 4.67
N HIS A 106 -5.63 17.72 5.79
CA HIS A 106 -4.21 17.45 5.80
C HIS A 106 -4.00 15.95 5.94
N VAL A 107 -3.17 15.37 5.07
CA VAL A 107 -2.78 13.97 5.14
C VAL A 107 -1.35 13.89 5.63
N PHE A 108 -1.17 13.20 6.75
CA PHE A 108 0.11 12.91 7.36
C PHE A 108 0.53 11.51 6.95
N ILE A 109 1.61 11.45 6.18
CA ILE A 109 2.20 10.24 5.62
C ILE A 109 3.65 10.54 5.23
N GLU A 110 4.49 9.50 5.10
CA GLU A 110 5.80 9.65 4.46
C GLU A 110 5.65 10.20 3.02
N PRO A 111 6.45 11.19 2.59
CA PRO A 111 6.31 11.78 1.26
C PRO A 111 6.39 10.76 0.11
N LEU A 112 7.20 9.71 0.26
CA LEU A 112 7.33 8.64 -0.75
C LEU A 112 6.09 7.75 -0.87
N GLU A 113 5.21 7.76 0.14
CA GLU A 113 4.02 6.92 0.21
C GLU A 113 2.75 7.69 -0.21
N VAL A 114 2.87 8.92 -0.70
CA VAL A 114 1.73 9.76 -1.07
C VAL A 114 0.83 9.09 -2.10
N ASP A 115 1.39 8.63 -3.22
CA ASP A 115 0.60 8.02 -4.30
C ASP A 115 -0.07 6.71 -3.85
N HIS A 116 0.63 5.93 -3.03
CA HIS A 116 0.10 4.71 -2.45
C HIS A 116 -1.04 5.01 -1.44
N ALA A 117 -0.89 6.02 -0.60
CA ALA A 117 -1.94 6.47 0.32
C ALA A 117 -3.16 7.01 -0.43
N MET A 118 -2.98 7.81 -1.48
CA MET A 118 -4.09 8.31 -2.31
C MET A 118 -4.81 7.17 -3.02
N ALA A 119 -4.06 6.14 -3.45
CA ALA A 119 -4.64 4.92 -3.98
C ALA A 119 -5.52 4.24 -2.94
N HIS A 120 -5.06 4.06 -1.71
CA HIS A 120 -5.89 3.52 -0.63
C HIS A 120 -7.13 4.36 -0.35
N LEU A 121 -7.02 5.69 -0.40
CA LEU A 121 -8.15 6.60 -0.23
C LEU A 121 -9.04 6.72 -1.47
N GLY A 122 -8.77 6.00 -2.56
CA GLY A 122 -9.57 6.10 -3.79
C GLY A 122 -9.68 7.52 -4.34
N LEU A 123 -8.72 8.39 -4.00
CA LEU A 123 -8.74 9.79 -4.39
C LEU A 123 -8.05 9.97 -5.74
N LYS A 124 -8.55 10.94 -6.50
CA LYS A 124 -8.00 11.35 -7.78
C LYS A 124 -7.22 12.64 -7.63
N ASP A 125 -6.39 12.95 -8.62
CA ASP A 125 -5.57 14.17 -8.67
C ASP A 125 -6.39 15.47 -8.51
N GLU A 126 -7.66 15.48 -8.94
CA GLU A 126 -8.56 16.65 -8.82
C GLU A 126 -8.87 17.05 -7.38
N VAL A 127 -8.70 16.13 -6.43
CA VAL A 127 -8.94 16.36 -5.00
C VAL A 127 -7.65 16.87 -4.31
N VAL A 128 -6.48 16.77 -4.96
CA VAL A 128 -5.20 17.11 -4.36
C VAL A 128 -4.85 18.58 -4.67
N GLU A 129 -4.81 19.44 -3.64
CA GLU A 129 -4.42 20.85 -3.79
C GLU A 129 -2.91 21.08 -3.63
N TRP A 130 -2.24 20.25 -2.84
CA TRP A 130 -0.81 20.39 -2.59
C TRP A 130 -0.19 19.04 -2.24
N ARG A 131 1.08 18.87 -2.65
CA ARG A 131 1.94 17.74 -2.31
C ARG A 131 3.34 18.22 -1.95
N ALA A 132 3.92 17.66 -0.90
CA ALA A 132 5.29 17.96 -0.47
C ALA A 132 6.35 17.47 -1.46
N ASP A 133 6.07 16.39 -2.19
CA ASP A 133 6.97 15.71 -3.11
C ASP A 133 6.77 16.12 -4.58
N ALA A 134 5.84 17.03 -4.87
CA ALA A 134 5.50 17.40 -6.25
C ALA A 134 6.74 17.88 -7.03
N GLY A 135 7.07 17.15 -8.11
CA GLY A 135 8.16 17.50 -9.01
C GLY A 135 9.55 17.11 -8.50
N LEU A 136 9.66 16.42 -7.35
CA LEU A 136 10.91 15.81 -6.94
C LEU A 136 11.14 14.51 -7.72
N PRO A 137 12.38 14.24 -8.17
CA PRO A 137 12.69 12.95 -8.78
C PRO A 137 12.52 11.83 -7.76
N LEU A 138 12.04 10.68 -8.20
CA LEU A 138 11.99 9.48 -7.37
C LEU A 138 13.41 9.14 -6.85
N PRO A 139 13.53 8.60 -5.63
CA PRO A 139 14.80 8.07 -5.16
C PRO A 139 15.39 7.04 -6.12
N ARG A 140 16.70 6.84 -6.08
CA ARG A 140 17.39 5.92 -7.01
C ARG A 140 17.35 4.46 -6.57
N GLU A 141 17.06 4.21 -5.30
CA GLU A 141 17.16 2.87 -4.68
C GLU A 141 15.93 2.56 -3.84
N GLY A 142 15.43 1.32 -3.94
CA GLY A 142 14.23 0.85 -3.26
C GLY A 142 13.40 -0.09 -4.14
N TRP A 143 12.26 -0.54 -3.62
CA TRP A 143 11.28 -1.27 -4.43
C TRP A 143 10.48 -0.28 -5.27
N ALA A 144 10.29 -0.57 -6.55
CA ALA A 144 9.59 0.28 -7.49
C ALA A 144 8.37 -0.44 -8.07
N VAL A 145 7.27 0.31 -8.21
CA VAL A 145 6.17 -0.08 -9.09
C VAL A 145 6.56 0.42 -10.46
N THR A 146 6.55 -0.47 -11.45
CA THR A 146 6.85 -0.11 -12.82
C THR A 146 5.67 -0.38 -13.73
N ARG A 147 5.48 0.49 -14.70
CA ARG A 147 4.52 0.29 -15.77
C ARG A 147 5.28 0.09 -17.07
N MET A 148 4.84 -0.87 -17.86
CA MET A 148 5.29 -1.03 -19.24
C MET A 148 4.31 -0.35 -20.18
N ASP A 149 4.81 0.46 -21.12
CA ASP A 149 3.98 1.02 -22.19
C ASP A 149 3.77 0.00 -23.32
N GLU A 150 2.93 0.35 -24.30
CA GLU A 150 2.60 -0.50 -25.46
C GLU A 150 3.82 -0.79 -26.36
N THR A 151 4.89 0.00 -26.24
CA THR A 151 6.14 -0.16 -27.00
C THR A 151 7.21 -0.95 -26.23
N GLY A 152 6.89 -1.39 -25.01
CA GLY A 152 7.78 -2.18 -24.17
C GLY A 152 8.70 -1.36 -23.26
N ASN A 153 8.60 -0.03 -23.25
CA ASN A 153 9.40 0.80 -22.35
C ASN A 153 8.86 0.70 -20.93
N ARG A 154 9.76 0.60 -19.95
CA ARG A 154 9.42 0.56 -18.52
C ARG A 154 9.65 1.91 -17.87
N TYR A 155 8.70 2.33 -17.07
CA TYR A 155 8.75 3.56 -16.29
C TYR A 155 8.42 3.28 -14.84
N ASP A 156 9.24 3.79 -13.92
CA ASP A 156 8.96 3.75 -12.50
C ASP A 156 7.81 4.72 -12.19
N VAL A 157 6.74 4.20 -11.59
CA VAL A 157 5.52 4.92 -11.21
C VAL A 157 5.65 5.46 -9.79
N ALA A 158 6.19 4.64 -8.89
CA ALA A 158 6.45 5.00 -7.50
C ALA A 158 7.57 4.12 -6.95
N LEU A 159 8.19 4.57 -5.87
CA LEU A 159 9.25 3.84 -5.18
C LEU A 159 9.07 3.93 -3.66
N SER A 160 9.33 2.83 -2.98
CA SER A 160 9.28 2.74 -1.52
C SER A 160 10.39 1.81 -0.99
N PRO A 161 10.90 2.03 0.23
CA PRO A 161 11.78 1.06 0.89
C PRO A 161 11.06 -0.27 1.17
N GLU A 162 9.73 -0.27 1.27
CA GLU A 162 8.93 -1.42 1.68
C GLU A 162 8.32 -2.15 0.48
N ARG A 163 8.76 -3.39 0.21
CA ARG A 163 8.23 -4.21 -0.90
C ARG A 163 6.71 -4.39 -0.82
N ALA A 164 6.19 -4.57 0.38
CA ALA A 164 4.76 -4.80 0.62
C ALA A 164 3.90 -3.61 0.16
N HIS A 165 4.41 -2.38 0.33
CA HIS A 165 3.72 -1.16 -0.09
C HIS A 165 3.64 -1.09 -1.62
N VAL A 166 4.77 -1.33 -2.29
CA VAL A 166 4.87 -1.34 -3.75
C VAL A 166 4.00 -2.42 -4.37
N ALA A 167 3.99 -3.63 -3.80
CA ALA A 167 3.12 -4.72 -4.24
C ALA A 167 1.63 -4.41 -4.03
N CYS A 168 1.27 -3.79 -2.90
CA CYS A 168 -0.09 -3.34 -2.65
C CYS A 168 -0.52 -2.29 -3.66
N PHE A 169 0.33 -1.29 -3.91
CA PHE A 169 0.03 -0.21 -4.83
C PHE A 169 -0.13 -0.73 -6.27
N ALA A 170 0.77 -1.61 -6.74
CA ALA A 170 0.65 -2.26 -8.04
C ALA A 170 -0.70 -2.98 -8.19
N ARG A 171 -1.13 -3.76 -7.19
CA ARG A 171 -2.44 -4.42 -7.19
C ARG A 171 -3.61 -3.43 -7.30
N ILE A 172 -3.59 -2.34 -6.52
CA ILE A 172 -4.64 -1.31 -6.59
C ILE A 172 -4.68 -0.66 -7.97
N LEU A 173 -3.52 -0.43 -8.61
CA LEU A 173 -3.45 0.13 -9.95
C LEU A 173 -3.98 -0.84 -11.01
N GLU A 174 -3.65 -2.12 -10.93
CA GLU A 174 -4.17 -3.17 -11.82
C GLU A 174 -5.69 -3.30 -11.73
N GLU A 175 -6.25 -3.27 -10.51
CA GLU A 175 -7.70 -3.30 -10.28
C GLU A 175 -8.42 -2.09 -10.90
N ARG A 176 -7.75 -0.94 -11.03
CA ARG A 176 -8.31 0.29 -11.60
C ARG A 176 -8.10 0.42 -13.10
N ALA A 177 -6.99 -0.09 -13.61
CA ALA A 177 -6.54 0.13 -14.99
C ALA A 177 -6.57 -1.18 -15.80
N HIS A 178 -7.75 -1.52 -16.32
CA HIS A 178 -8.04 -2.76 -17.09
C HIS A 178 -7.21 -3.02 -18.36
N LYS A 179 -6.22 -2.17 -18.71
CA LYS A 179 -5.34 -2.30 -19.88
C LYS A 179 -3.86 -2.00 -19.58
N GLN A 180 -3.48 -1.84 -18.31
CA GLN A 180 -2.10 -1.57 -17.93
C GLN A 180 -1.59 -2.68 -17.02
N SER A 181 -0.36 -3.12 -17.25
CA SER A 181 0.31 -4.11 -16.40
C SER A 181 1.35 -3.40 -15.54
N TYR A 182 1.37 -3.75 -14.25
CA TYR A 182 2.29 -3.19 -13.29
C TYR A 182 3.21 -4.28 -12.73
N TYR A 183 4.48 -3.95 -12.49
CA TYR A 183 5.48 -4.90 -12.02
C TYR A 183 6.21 -4.34 -10.81
N VAL A 184 6.57 -5.22 -9.87
CA VAL A 184 7.33 -4.86 -8.68
C VAL A 184 8.77 -5.29 -8.88
N GLU A 185 9.68 -4.33 -8.90
CA GLU A 185 11.10 -4.57 -9.14
C GLU A 185 11.95 -3.80 -8.13
N PHE A 186 13.08 -4.36 -7.72
CA PHE A 186 14.03 -3.59 -6.91
C PHE A 186 14.91 -2.70 -7.81
N ARG A 187 15.20 -1.49 -7.35
CA ARG A 187 16.12 -0.51 -7.95
C ARG A 187 17.31 -0.32 -7.02
N GLY A 188 18.51 -0.32 -7.58
CA GLY A 188 19.75 -0.18 -6.81
C GLY A 188 20.47 -1.51 -6.56
N THR A 189 21.52 -1.46 -5.76
CA THR A 189 22.22 -2.69 -5.33
C THR A 189 21.31 -3.42 -4.36
N PRO A 190 20.82 -4.64 -4.68
CA PRO A 190 19.93 -5.35 -3.77
C PRO A 190 20.61 -5.46 -2.41
N ALA A 191 19.93 -4.98 -1.37
CA ALA A 191 20.26 -5.41 -0.02
C ALA A 191 20.31 -6.94 -0.06
N PRO A 192 21.32 -7.61 0.54
CA PRO A 192 21.40 -9.06 0.51
C PRO A 192 20.05 -9.61 0.92
N GLY A 193 19.35 -10.21 -0.04
CA GLY A 193 17.96 -10.60 0.14
C GLY A 193 17.86 -11.48 1.39
N GLU A 194 16.72 -11.42 2.07
CA GLU A 194 16.38 -12.42 3.10
C GLU A 194 16.83 -13.78 2.59
N PRO A 195 17.72 -14.49 3.31
CA PRO A 195 18.30 -15.72 2.79
C PRO A 195 17.14 -16.64 2.44
N ALA A 196 17.10 -17.06 1.17
CA ALA A 196 16.08 -17.97 0.65
C ALA A 196 15.82 -19.04 1.70
N ARG A 197 14.57 -19.14 2.19
CA ARG A 197 14.19 -19.98 3.34
C ARG A 197 14.79 -21.38 3.13
N LYS A 198 15.85 -21.69 3.88
CA LYS A 198 16.55 -22.97 3.79
C LYS A 198 15.81 -23.95 4.68
N ASP A 199 15.43 -25.08 4.12
CA ASP A 199 15.15 -26.25 4.95
C ASP A 199 16.50 -26.85 5.37
N TRP A 200 16.51 -27.62 6.45
CA TRP A 200 17.68 -28.28 6.99
C TRP A 200 17.44 -29.78 6.96
N ALA A 201 18.25 -30.51 6.20
CA ALA A 201 18.21 -31.95 6.12
C ALA A 201 19.12 -32.55 7.19
N VAL A 202 18.62 -33.54 7.91
CA VAL A 202 19.43 -34.43 8.74
C VAL A 202 19.79 -35.63 7.88
N ILE A 203 21.08 -35.81 7.61
CA ILE A 203 21.63 -36.87 6.79
C ILE A 203 22.29 -37.90 7.69
N ARG A 204 21.84 -39.15 7.60
CA ARG A 204 22.50 -40.30 8.22
C ARG A 204 23.57 -40.84 7.29
N GLN A 205 24.79 -41.04 7.78
CA GLN A 205 25.85 -41.79 7.12
C GLN A 205 26.08 -43.12 7.85
N ASP A 206 26.10 -44.22 7.10
CA ASP A 206 26.45 -45.54 7.63
C ASP A 206 27.96 -45.82 7.59
N GLU A 207 28.39 -46.96 8.14
CA GLU A 207 29.80 -47.40 8.17
C GLU A 207 30.45 -47.55 6.78
N HIS A 208 29.66 -47.73 5.74
CA HIS A 208 30.13 -47.87 4.35
C HIS A 208 30.14 -46.53 3.61
N GLY A 209 29.77 -45.44 4.29
CA GLY A 209 29.71 -44.09 3.74
C GLY A 209 28.44 -43.76 2.96
N ASN A 210 27.42 -44.62 2.98
CA ASN A 210 26.16 -44.32 2.31
C ASN A 210 25.38 -43.25 3.10
N ARG A 211 24.92 -42.22 2.38
CA ARG A 211 24.22 -41.06 2.95
C ARG A 211 22.74 -41.11 2.61
N ALA A 212 21.87 -40.90 3.61
CA ALA A 212 20.42 -40.85 3.43
C ALA A 212 19.79 -39.71 4.25
N GLU A 213 18.88 -38.94 3.64
CA GLU A 213 18.04 -37.98 4.36
C GLU A 213 17.06 -38.73 5.26
N VAL A 214 17.13 -38.47 6.57
CA VAL A 214 16.25 -39.10 7.56
C VAL A 214 15.23 -38.13 8.14
N ALA A 215 15.49 -36.83 8.07
CA ALA A 215 14.54 -35.78 8.44
C ALA A 215 14.84 -34.49 7.69
N ARG A 216 13.82 -33.63 7.59
CA ARG A 216 13.91 -32.29 7.02
C ARG A 216 13.12 -31.31 7.88
N LEU A 217 13.76 -30.24 8.32
CA LEU A 217 13.19 -29.28 9.28
C LEU A 217 13.36 -27.85 8.78
N GLN A 218 12.42 -26.98 9.14
CA GLN A 218 12.48 -25.56 8.80
C GLN A 218 13.42 -24.74 9.70
N SER A 219 14.04 -25.38 10.70
CA SER A 219 14.91 -24.75 11.69
C SER A 219 16.23 -25.52 11.80
N GLU A 220 17.35 -24.80 11.70
CA GLU A 220 18.72 -25.31 11.90
C GLU A 220 18.86 -25.91 13.30
N GLN A 221 18.44 -25.15 14.31
CA GLN A 221 18.50 -25.57 15.70
C GLN A 221 17.65 -26.83 15.95
N GLY A 222 16.48 -26.93 15.29
CA GLY A 222 15.66 -28.14 15.35
C GLY A 222 16.34 -29.34 14.70
N ALA A 223 17.03 -29.14 13.57
CA ALA A 223 17.76 -30.20 12.88
C ALA A 223 18.98 -30.71 13.68
N HIS A 224 19.72 -29.81 14.33
CA HIS A 224 20.79 -30.18 15.25
C HIS A 224 20.25 -30.95 16.46
N ALA A 225 19.20 -30.45 17.12
CA ALA A 225 18.59 -31.16 18.24
C ALA A 225 18.07 -32.56 17.84
N PHE A 226 17.57 -32.72 16.61
CA PHE A 226 17.17 -34.01 16.08
C PHE A 226 18.36 -34.94 15.83
N ALA A 227 19.45 -34.44 15.25
CA ALA A 227 20.67 -35.22 15.03
C ALA A 227 21.29 -35.69 16.37
N ASP A 228 21.40 -34.80 17.34
CA ASP A 228 21.95 -35.11 18.67
C ASP A 228 21.12 -36.19 19.40
N ALA A 229 19.79 -36.11 19.30
CA ALA A 229 18.90 -37.12 19.91
C ALA A 229 19.08 -38.51 19.28
N TYR A 230 19.40 -38.58 17.99
CA TYR A 230 19.64 -39.83 17.27
C TYR A 230 21.06 -40.38 17.47
N GLU A 231 22.06 -39.52 17.65
CA GLU A 231 23.42 -39.93 18.04
C GLU A 231 23.47 -40.49 19.46
N ALA A 232 22.60 -40.02 20.35
CA ALA A 232 22.48 -40.52 21.72
C ALA A 232 21.77 -41.89 21.82
N ASP A 233 21.12 -42.39 20.76
CA ASP A 233 20.50 -43.72 20.73
C ASP A 233 21.59 -44.79 20.52
N PRO A 234 21.70 -45.84 21.37
CA PRO A 234 22.80 -46.83 21.35
C PRO A 234 22.86 -47.77 20.13
N ARG A 235 22.32 -47.36 18.97
CA ARG A 235 22.41 -48.12 17.71
C ARG A 235 23.85 -48.10 17.16
N PRO A 236 24.32 -49.19 16.54
CA PRO A 236 25.71 -49.27 16.09
C PRO A 236 26.01 -48.34 14.90
N LYS A 237 27.10 -47.57 15.06
CA LYS A 237 27.91 -46.80 14.08
C LYS A 237 27.15 -46.06 12.98
N GLN A 238 26.35 -45.09 13.37
CA GLN A 238 25.76 -44.11 12.45
C GLN A 238 26.23 -42.72 12.86
N THR A 239 26.55 -41.89 11.87
CA THR A 239 26.91 -40.49 12.09
C THR A 239 25.86 -39.62 11.42
N TYR A 240 25.46 -38.53 12.08
CA TYR A 240 24.41 -37.65 11.58
C TYR A 240 25.00 -36.29 11.23
N PHE A 241 24.57 -35.73 10.10
CA PHE A 241 25.00 -34.42 9.61
C PHE A 241 23.79 -33.53 9.37
N VAL A 242 23.95 -32.23 9.60
CA VAL A 242 22.92 -31.23 9.30
C VAL A 242 23.41 -30.40 8.12
N GLU A 243 22.63 -30.40 7.04
CA GLU A 243 22.97 -29.68 5.80
C GLU A 243 21.80 -28.79 5.33
N PRO A 244 22.08 -27.57 4.86
CA PRO A 244 21.06 -26.72 4.26
C PRO A 244 20.63 -27.29 2.91
N VAL A 245 19.32 -27.32 2.68
CA VAL A 245 18.69 -27.83 1.46
C VAL A 245 17.63 -26.85 0.96
N ALA A 246 17.44 -26.83 -0.37
CA ALA A 246 16.37 -26.03 -0.95
C ALA A 246 15.00 -26.49 -0.42
N PRO A 247 14.06 -25.56 -0.17
CA PRO A 247 12.70 -25.91 0.23
C PRO A 247 12.03 -26.71 -0.87
N ARG A 248 11.20 -27.70 -0.50
CA ARG A 248 10.40 -28.45 -1.49
C ARG A 248 9.32 -27.53 -2.08
N SER A 249 9.23 -27.50 -3.41
CA SER A 249 8.17 -26.84 -4.19
C SER A 249 6.81 -27.46 -3.94
#